data_AF-A0A7S3IJ02-F1
#
_entry.id   AF-A0A7S3IJ02-F1
#
_cell.length_a   1.000
_cell.length_b   1.000
_cell.length_c   1.000
_cell.angle_alpha   90.00
_cell.angle_beta   90.00
_cell.angle_gamma   90.00
#
_symmetry.space_group_name_H-M   'P 1'
#
loop_
_entity.id
_entity.type
_entity.pdbx_description
1 polymer ?
#
loop_
_entity_poly.entity_id
_entity_poly.type
_entity_poly.pdbx_seq_one_letter_code
_entity_poly.pdbx_strand_id
1 'polypeptide(L)'
;MDIVLNFFTIIELDNGTYETNRGAIACNYIRGWFFLDLFTTLPFQILEKMQEGDGAQLAGDSKVLRLMRIPRLYRLLRIFRLFKLVRVLKVSKYDNMNRLLKLSNSIKQMVQIVGAILFLTHLMGCFWFLQAKMMDFPESCWVIQGGYINAPFGQQYIISCYWAFQTLTTVGFGDISGGNDVEQIMAIVWMVFGVGFYSYTIGNMTQMITSFDSDNHEMQNKLDTLKKFQQTTKIPNRLYYRIKRHIENNQIQKKYNDSEVLLQELPIYLRDQVLTKTHGEVFKKIKFFRNRSREFNSTIVHGLKPLNLGANELIYQ
;
A
#
# COMPACT_ATOMS: atom_id res chain seq x y z
N MET A 1 20.39 -22.35 -1.26
CA MET A 1 19.98 -22.26 0.17
C MET A 1 18.50 -21.87 0.29
N ASP A 2 18.07 -20.69 -0.18
CA ASP A 2 16.66 -20.26 -0.06
C ASP A 2 15.59 -21.21 -0.60
N ILE A 3 15.81 -21.83 -1.78
CA ILE A 3 14.85 -22.78 -2.36
C ILE A 3 14.65 -23.98 -1.42
N VAL A 4 15.76 -24.49 -0.88
CA VAL A 4 15.74 -25.62 0.06
C VAL A 4 14.98 -25.22 1.32
N LEU A 5 15.23 -24.01 1.84
CA LEU A 5 14.51 -23.49 3.01
C LEU A 5 13.00 -23.36 2.76
N ASN A 6 12.57 -22.96 1.55
CA ASN A 6 11.14 -22.88 1.21
C ASN A 6 10.41 -24.23 1.28
N PHE A 7 11.10 -25.37 1.12
CA PHE A 7 10.52 -26.70 1.35
C PHE A 7 10.33 -27.03 2.84
N PHE A 8 10.96 -26.27 3.74
CA PHE A 8 10.87 -26.42 5.20
C PHE A 8 10.10 -25.29 5.89
N THR A 9 9.65 -24.28 5.15
CA THR A 9 8.88 -23.18 5.70
C THR A 9 7.41 -23.58 5.86
N ILE A 10 6.91 -23.48 7.09
CA ILE A 10 5.51 -23.72 7.46
C ILE A 10 4.61 -22.71 6.74
N ILE A 11 3.47 -23.17 6.25
CA ILE A 11 2.49 -22.33 5.55
C ILE A 11 1.33 -22.07 6.52
N GLU A 12 0.96 -20.81 6.67
CA GLU A 12 -0.27 -20.40 7.36
C GLU A 12 -1.45 -20.55 6.39
N LEU A 13 -2.48 -21.28 6.80
CA LEU A 13 -3.73 -21.47 6.05
C LEU A 13 -4.70 -20.34 6.38
N ASP A 14 -5.69 -20.11 5.51
CA ASP A 14 -6.70 -19.03 5.66
C ASP A 14 -7.53 -19.12 6.97
N ASN A 15 -7.52 -20.27 7.64
CA ASN A 15 -8.17 -20.49 8.94
C ASN A 15 -7.27 -20.16 10.15
N GLY A 16 -6.07 -19.60 9.94
CA GLY A 16 -5.09 -19.28 10.98
C GLY A 16 -4.38 -20.48 11.58
N THR A 17 -4.53 -21.67 10.97
CA THR A 17 -3.78 -22.87 11.36
C THR A 17 -2.54 -23.04 10.50
N TYR A 18 -1.53 -23.72 11.05
CA TYR A 18 -0.25 -23.91 10.40
C TYR A 18 -0.15 -25.31 9.79
N GLU A 19 0.00 -25.40 8.48
CA GLU A 19 0.25 -26.65 7.76
C GLU A 19 1.72 -27.06 7.97
N THR A 20 1.94 -28.15 8.69
CA THR A 20 3.29 -28.68 8.99
C THR A 20 3.66 -29.90 8.15
N ASN A 21 2.70 -30.44 7.37
CA ASN A 21 2.94 -31.62 6.55
C ASN A 21 3.87 -31.29 5.38
N ARG A 22 5.06 -31.89 5.39
CA ARG A 22 6.12 -31.67 4.41
C ARG A 22 5.70 -32.03 2.98
N GLY A 23 4.89 -33.07 2.80
CA GLY A 23 4.40 -33.48 1.48
C GLY A 23 3.45 -32.45 0.87
N ALA A 24 2.55 -31.90 1.70
CA ALA A 24 1.62 -30.84 1.30
C ALA A 24 2.35 -29.53 0.98
N ILE A 25 3.32 -29.12 1.83
CA ILE A 25 4.16 -27.93 1.61
C ILE A 25 4.94 -28.05 0.30
N ALA A 26 5.59 -29.19 0.06
CA ALA A 26 6.36 -29.42 -1.17
C ALA A 26 5.48 -29.38 -2.42
N CYS A 27 4.31 -30.04 -2.39
CA CYS A 27 3.40 -30.07 -3.54
C CYS A 27 2.84 -28.68 -3.87
N ASN A 28 2.46 -27.91 -2.84
CA ASN A 28 1.99 -26.54 -3.00
C ASN A 28 3.10 -25.61 -3.54
N TYR A 29 4.33 -25.75 -3.04
CA TYR A 29 5.46 -24.96 -3.52
C TYR A 29 5.84 -25.29 -4.97
N ILE A 30 5.86 -26.57 -5.34
CA ILE A 30 6.16 -27.05 -6.70
C ILE A 30 5.11 -26.56 -7.71
N ARG A 31 3.82 -26.60 -7.35
CA ARG A 31 2.72 -26.18 -8.22
C ARG A 31 2.67 -24.66 -8.48
N GLY A 32 3.30 -23.86 -7.61
CA GLY A 32 3.31 -22.40 -7.72
C GLY A 32 4.69 -21.82 -8.02
N TRP A 33 5.43 -21.51 -6.97
CA TRP A 33 6.57 -20.59 -7.02
C TRP A 33 7.92 -21.27 -7.28
N PHE A 34 7.99 -22.60 -7.20
CA PHE A 34 9.23 -23.36 -7.37
C PHE A 34 9.92 -23.05 -8.70
N PHE A 35 9.20 -23.11 -9.82
CA PHE A 35 9.80 -22.86 -11.14
C PHE A 35 10.33 -21.42 -11.25
N LEU A 36 9.62 -20.44 -10.70
CA LEU A 36 10.06 -19.04 -10.69
C LEU A 36 11.33 -18.87 -9.83
N ASP A 37 11.37 -19.47 -8.64
CA ASP A 37 12.57 -19.43 -7.79
C ASP A 37 13.75 -20.18 -8.43
N LEU A 38 13.50 -21.30 -9.14
CA LEU A 38 14.53 -22.07 -9.85
C LEU A 38 15.17 -21.23 -10.97
N PHE A 39 14.38 -20.63 -11.86
CA PHE A 39 14.91 -19.80 -12.94
C PHE A 39 15.66 -18.56 -12.45
N THR A 40 15.29 -18.00 -11.29
CA THR A 40 15.95 -16.82 -10.73
C THR A 40 17.23 -17.13 -9.95
N THR A 41 17.47 -18.38 -9.55
CA THR A 41 18.63 -18.80 -8.73
C THR A 41 19.74 -19.49 -9.52
N LEU A 42 19.45 -19.98 -10.73
CA LEU A 42 20.45 -20.62 -11.57
C LEU A 42 21.64 -19.68 -11.88
N PRO A 43 22.89 -20.09 -11.60
CA PRO A 43 24.08 -19.25 -11.80
C PRO A 43 24.55 -19.28 -13.25
N PHE A 44 23.80 -18.63 -14.14
CA PHE A 44 24.08 -18.60 -15.58
C PHE A 44 25.36 -17.82 -15.97
N GLN A 45 26.02 -17.14 -15.02
CA GLN A 45 27.35 -16.57 -15.21
C GLN A 45 28.39 -17.63 -15.58
N ILE A 46 28.19 -18.88 -15.15
CA ILE A 46 29.05 -20.01 -15.50
C ILE A 46 28.82 -20.41 -16.97
N LEU A 47 27.58 -20.31 -17.46
CA LEU A 47 27.22 -20.61 -18.86
C LEU A 47 27.85 -19.57 -19.81
N GLU A 48 27.86 -18.30 -19.43
CA GLU A 48 28.49 -17.20 -20.17
C GLU A 48 30.02 -17.42 -20.29
N LYS A 49 30.67 -17.84 -19.19
CA LYS A 49 32.11 -18.12 -19.15
C LYS A 49 32.52 -19.38 -19.92
N MET A 50 31.63 -20.39 -20.00
CA MET A 50 31.83 -21.59 -20.83
C MET A 50 31.69 -21.30 -22.32
N GLN A 51 30.92 -20.27 -22.69
CA GLN A 51 30.66 -19.91 -24.09
C GLN A 51 31.74 -18.98 -24.67
N GLU A 52 32.41 -18.19 -23.83
CA GLU A 52 33.60 -17.40 -24.21
C GLU A 52 34.87 -18.26 -24.39
N GLY A 53 34.88 -19.50 -23.88
CA GLY A 53 36.07 -20.35 -23.80
C GLY A 53 36.47 -21.10 -25.08
N ASP A 54 35.61 -21.22 -26.10
CA ASP A 54 35.94 -22.08 -27.27
C ASP A 54 35.27 -21.70 -28.61
N GLY A 55 34.61 -20.54 -28.73
CA GLY A 55 33.74 -20.23 -29.89
C GLY A 55 33.99 -18.89 -30.60
N ALA A 56 34.99 -18.11 -30.20
CA ALA A 56 35.14 -16.71 -30.65
C ALA A 56 35.64 -16.52 -32.10
N GLN A 57 36.00 -17.58 -32.82
CA GLN A 57 36.58 -17.47 -34.17
C GLN A 57 35.64 -17.83 -35.33
N LEU A 58 34.41 -18.28 -35.07
CA LEU A 58 33.48 -18.74 -36.12
C LEU A 58 32.07 -18.17 -35.93
N ALA A 59 31.88 -16.87 -36.18
CA ALA A 59 30.53 -16.32 -36.32
C ALA A 59 30.51 -15.07 -37.22
N GLY A 60 30.88 -15.26 -38.48
CA GLY A 60 30.21 -14.51 -39.54
C GLY A 60 28.77 -15.03 -39.65
N ASP A 61 27.81 -14.11 -39.61
CA ASP A 61 26.39 -14.26 -39.96
C ASP A 61 25.33 -14.47 -38.83
N SER A 62 24.66 -13.34 -38.53
CA SER A 62 23.27 -13.04 -38.10
C SER A 62 22.45 -13.86 -37.08
N LYS A 63 22.88 -14.98 -36.50
CA LYS A 63 22.10 -15.67 -35.42
C LYS A 63 22.85 -15.89 -34.11
N VAL A 64 24.16 -16.08 -34.18
CA VAL A 64 25.00 -16.35 -33.00
C VAL A 64 25.19 -15.09 -32.13
N LEU A 65 25.31 -13.91 -32.75
CA LEU A 65 25.38 -12.61 -32.04
C LEU A 65 24.09 -12.27 -31.27
N ARG A 66 22.92 -12.75 -31.72
CA ARG A 66 21.65 -12.60 -30.97
C ARG A 66 21.61 -13.54 -29.77
N LEU A 67 22.16 -14.74 -29.90
CA LEU A 67 22.26 -15.73 -28.83
C LEU A 67 23.24 -15.27 -27.71
N MET A 68 24.32 -14.57 -28.07
CA MET A 68 25.25 -13.93 -27.10
C MET A 68 24.62 -12.82 -26.25
N ARG A 69 23.40 -12.34 -26.58
CA ARG A 69 22.69 -11.28 -25.83
C ARG A 69 21.71 -11.83 -24.79
N ILE A 70 21.39 -13.11 -24.86
CA ILE A 70 20.50 -13.81 -23.92
C ILE A 70 21.00 -13.75 -22.46
N PRO A 71 22.31 -13.85 -22.16
CA PRO A 71 22.80 -13.69 -20.77
C PRO A 71 22.42 -12.34 -20.14
N ARG A 72 22.35 -11.27 -20.95
CA ARG A 72 21.96 -9.93 -20.50
C ARG A 72 20.47 -9.82 -20.17
N LEU A 73 19.59 -10.48 -20.94
CA LEU A 73 18.17 -10.62 -20.63
C LEU A 73 17.94 -11.43 -19.34
N TYR A 74 18.75 -12.45 -19.08
CA TYR A 74 18.70 -13.21 -17.82
C TYR A 74 19.10 -12.38 -16.59
N ARG A 75 19.87 -11.30 -16.76
CA ARG A 75 20.12 -10.33 -15.67
C ARG A 75 18.83 -9.62 -15.24
N LEU A 76 17.87 -9.39 -16.16
CA LEU A 76 16.54 -8.90 -15.82
C LEU A 76 15.73 -9.93 -15.04
N LEU A 77 15.99 -11.24 -15.16
CA LEU A 77 15.35 -12.23 -14.28
C LEU A 77 15.68 -11.99 -12.80
N ARG A 78 16.76 -11.27 -12.47
CA ARG A 78 17.04 -10.84 -11.09
C ARG A 78 16.00 -9.83 -10.57
N ILE A 79 15.30 -9.08 -11.42
CA ILE A 79 14.16 -8.25 -11.01
C ILE A 79 13.01 -9.11 -10.47
N PHE A 80 12.85 -10.35 -10.94
CA PHE A 80 11.89 -11.28 -10.32
C PHE A 80 12.26 -11.66 -8.88
N ARG A 81 13.52 -11.47 -8.46
CA ARG A 81 13.89 -11.54 -7.03
C ARG A 81 13.30 -10.37 -6.22
N LEU A 82 12.99 -9.24 -6.85
CA LEU A 82 12.25 -8.16 -6.19
C LEU A 82 10.80 -8.55 -5.94
N PHE A 83 10.18 -9.35 -6.83
CA PHE A 83 8.88 -9.96 -6.54
C PHE A 83 8.97 -10.93 -5.35
N LYS A 84 10.09 -11.63 -5.16
CA LYS A 84 10.37 -12.42 -3.95
C LYS A 84 10.47 -11.54 -2.70
N LEU A 85 11.08 -10.36 -2.78
CA LEU A 85 11.07 -9.36 -1.70
C LEU A 85 9.66 -8.84 -1.39
N VAL A 86 8.85 -8.56 -2.42
CA VAL A 86 7.43 -8.19 -2.26
C VAL A 86 6.65 -9.32 -1.58
N ARG A 87 6.92 -10.58 -1.93
CA ARG A 87 6.34 -11.77 -1.27
C ARG A 87 6.75 -11.85 0.20
N VAL A 88 8.02 -11.69 0.53
CA VAL A 88 8.50 -11.70 1.92
C VAL A 88 7.90 -10.54 2.71
N LEU A 89 7.78 -9.36 2.11
CA LEU A 89 7.12 -8.21 2.74
C LEU A 89 5.62 -8.46 2.96
N LYS A 90 4.92 -9.10 2.00
CA LYS A 90 3.51 -9.50 2.12
C LYS A 90 3.28 -10.62 3.15
N VAL A 91 4.16 -11.62 3.21
CA VAL A 91 3.95 -12.83 4.04
C VAL A 91 4.53 -12.68 5.45
N SER A 92 5.68 -12.02 5.61
CA SER A 92 6.37 -11.93 6.92
C SER A 92 6.07 -10.65 7.70
N LYS A 93 5.64 -9.57 7.02
CA LYS A 93 5.52 -8.23 7.64
C LYS A 93 4.16 -7.57 7.52
N TYR A 94 3.18 -8.13 6.82
CA TYR A 94 1.86 -7.49 6.76
C TYR A 94 1.27 -7.34 8.17
N ASP A 95 1.39 -8.38 9.01
CA ASP A 95 0.88 -8.35 10.39
C ASP A 95 1.85 -7.72 11.40
N ASN A 96 3.16 -7.96 11.27
CA ASN A 96 4.16 -7.38 12.18
C ASN A 96 4.40 -5.88 11.96
N MET A 97 4.29 -5.38 10.72
CA MET A 97 4.42 -3.96 10.40
C MET A 97 3.13 -3.19 10.75
N ASN A 98 1.96 -3.84 10.67
CA ASN A 98 0.71 -3.35 11.25
C ASN A 98 0.87 -3.08 12.75
N ARG A 99 1.58 -3.97 13.46
CA ARG A 99 1.83 -3.87 14.90
C ARG A 99 2.84 -2.79 15.30
N LEU A 100 3.87 -2.54 14.47
CA LEU A 100 4.95 -1.60 14.79
C LEU A 100 4.64 -0.14 14.46
N LEU A 101 3.88 0.13 13.39
CA LEU A 101 3.73 1.51 12.89
C LEU A 101 2.41 2.19 13.27
N LYS A 102 1.40 1.51 13.83
CA LYS A 102 0.08 2.10 14.17
C LYS A 102 -0.52 2.99 13.05
N LEU A 103 -0.14 2.78 11.80
CA LEU A 103 -0.62 3.56 10.66
C LEU A 103 -2.02 3.09 10.30
N SER A 104 -2.89 4.02 9.91
CA SER A 104 -4.18 3.67 9.32
C SER A 104 -3.96 2.88 8.04
N ASN A 105 -4.90 1.99 7.72
CA ASN A 105 -4.81 1.13 6.54
C ASN A 105 -4.70 1.97 5.25
N SER A 106 -5.34 3.14 5.21
CA SER A 106 -5.28 4.08 4.10
C SER A 106 -3.87 4.64 3.86
N ILE A 107 -3.09 4.95 4.91
CA ILE A 107 -1.69 5.41 4.75
C ILE A 107 -0.81 4.31 4.18
N LYS A 108 -0.99 3.07 4.65
CA LYS A 108 -0.22 1.92 4.15
C LYS A 108 -0.46 1.71 2.66
N GLN A 109 -1.72 1.80 2.24
CA GLN A 109 -2.11 1.71 0.84
C GLN A 109 -1.45 2.82 0.00
N MET A 110 -1.38 4.05 0.51
CA MET A 110 -0.71 5.15 -0.19
C MET A 110 0.79 4.93 -0.36
N VAL A 111 1.49 4.51 0.70
CA VAL A 111 2.92 4.19 0.63
C VAL A 111 3.17 3.07 -0.40
N GLN A 112 2.31 2.06 -0.44
CA GLN A 112 2.40 0.97 -1.41
C GLN A 112 2.19 1.45 -2.85
N ILE A 113 1.22 2.34 -3.10
CA ILE A 113 0.96 2.91 -4.42
C ILE A 113 2.14 3.77 -4.89
N VAL A 114 2.68 4.63 -4.03
CA VAL A 114 3.85 5.46 -4.36
C VAL A 114 5.06 4.56 -4.67
N GLY A 115 5.29 3.53 -3.86
CA GLY A 115 6.32 2.53 -4.14
C GLY A 115 6.12 1.81 -5.47
N ALA A 116 4.87 1.46 -5.81
CA ALA A 116 4.53 0.82 -7.08
C ALA A 116 4.80 1.74 -8.28
N ILE A 117 4.43 3.02 -8.20
CA ILE A 117 4.72 4.02 -9.26
C ILE A 117 6.22 4.14 -9.52
N LEU A 118 7.01 4.31 -8.45
CA LEU A 118 8.48 4.43 -8.56
C LEU A 118 9.10 3.17 -9.16
N PHE A 119 8.66 1.99 -8.70
CA PHE A 119 9.17 0.72 -9.19
C PHE A 119 8.82 0.48 -10.67
N LEU A 120 7.56 0.71 -11.05
CA LEU A 120 7.09 0.56 -12.42
C LEU A 120 7.78 1.53 -13.38
N THR A 121 7.96 2.78 -12.96
CA THR A 121 8.70 3.80 -13.72
C THR A 121 10.15 3.39 -13.94
N HIS A 122 10.84 2.93 -12.89
CA HIS A 122 12.21 2.42 -13.00
C HIS A 122 12.28 1.23 -13.96
N LEU A 123 11.40 0.25 -13.79
CA LEU A 123 11.38 -0.98 -14.58
C LEU A 123 11.14 -0.67 -16.06
N MET A 124 10.12 0.12 -16.35
CA MET A 124 9.78 0.48 -17.72
C MET A 124 10.83 1.41 -18.34
N GLY A 125 11.36 2.40 -17.60
CA GLY A 125 12.44 3.25 -18.07
C GLY A 125 13.71 2.44 -18.41
N CYS A 126 14.09 1.49 -17.56
CA CYS A 126 15.20 0.58 -17.86
C CYS A 126 14.91 -0.28 -19.09
N PHE A 127 13.68 -0.77 -19.26
CA PHE A 127 13.29 -1.58 -20.40
C PHE A 127 13.29 -0.76 -21.70
N TRP A 128 12.85 0.50 -21.66
CA TRP A 128 12.85 1.45 -22.77
C TRP A 128 14.25 1.79 -23.31
N PHE A 129 15.24 1.89 -22.41
CA PHE A 129 16.64 2.03 -22.82
C PHE A 129 17.26 0.69 -23.26
N LEU A 130 16.94 -0.40 -22.56
CA LEU A 130 17.51 -1.72 -22.85
C LEU A 130 17.12 -2.20 -24.24
N GLN A 131 15.88 -1.99 -24.69
CA GLN A 131 15.45 -2.42 -26.02
C GLN A 131 16.28 -1.76 -27.13
N ALA A 132 16.57 -0.46 -27.01
CA ALA A 132 17.41 0.27 -27.96
C ALA A 132 18.84 -0.30 -27.96
N LYS A 133 19.38 -0.59 -26.78
CA LYS A 133 20.69 -1.22 -26.62
C LYS A 133 20.75 -2.64 -27.19
N MET A 134 19.66 -3.40 -27.13
CA MET A 134 19.60 -4.78 -27.65
C MET A 134 19.54 -4.84 -29.17
N MET A 135 19.02 -3.80 -29.81
CA MET A 135 19.02 -3.62 -31.27
C MET A 135 20.28 -2.90 -31.78
N ASP A 136 21.29 -2.71 -30.94
CA ASP A 136 22.53 -1.96 -31.24
C ASP A 136 22.28 -0.52 -31.70
N PHE A 137 21.29 0.16 -31.09
CA PHE A 137 20.98 1.57 -31.36
C PHE A 137 20.76 1.89 -32.85
N PRO A 138 19.68 1.37 -33.47
CA PRO A 138 19.38 1.70 -34.86
C PRO A 138 19.15 3.21 -35.02
N GLU A 139 19.42 3.78 -36.19
CA GLU A 139 19.29 5.23 -36.43
C GLU A 139 17.89 5.77 -36.13
N SER A 140 16.86 4.93 -36.28
CA SER A 140 15.47 5.23 -35.97
C SER A 140 15.09 5.08 -34.50
N CYS A 141 16.00 4.70 -33.59
CA CYS A 141 15.68 4.60 -32.17
C CYS A 141 15.63 5.96 -31.48
N TRP A 142 14.78 6.06 -30.46
CA TRP A 142 14.62 7.27 -29.64
C TRP A 142 15.95 7.81 -29.06
N VAL A 143 16.92 6.93 -28.78
CA VAL A 143 18.23 7.30 -28.20
C VAL A 143 19.08 8.07 -29.19
N ILE A 144 19.13 7.61 -30.45
CA ILE A 144 19.91 8.25 -31.51
C ILE A 144 19.20 9.53 -31.98
N GLN A 145 17.90 9.46 -32.23
CA GLN A 145 17.09 10.60 -32.66
C GLN A 145 17.12 11.75 -31.63
N GLY A 146 17.13 11.42 -30.35
CA GLY A 146 17.27 12.39 -29.27
C GLY A 146 18.70 12.85 -28.97
N GLY A 147 19.72 12.29 -29.66
CA GLY A 147 21.12 12.64 -29.44
C GLY A 147 21.68 12.20 -28.08
N TYR A 148 21.06 11.20 -27.44
CA TYR A 148 21.38 10.79 -26.07
C TYR A 148 22.47 9.71 -25.98
N ILE A 149 22.97 9.18 -27.10
CA ILE A 149 23.93 8.07 -27.12
C ILE A 149 25.24 8.38 -26.38
N ASN A 150 25.73 9.63 -26.50
CA ASN A 150 26.96 10.09 -25.86
C ASN A 150 26.72 10.72 -24.48
N ALA A 151 25.48 10.78 -24.01
CA ALA A 151 25.15 11.35 -22.72
C ALA A 151 25.65 10.44 -21.57
N PRO A 152 26.00 11.02 -20.40
CA PRO A 152 26.33 10.23 -19.23
C PRO A 152 25.19 9.26 -18.86
N PHE A 153 25.55 8.10 -18.31
CA PHE A 153 24.58 7.06 -17.93
C PHE A 153 23.44 7.59 -17.04
N GLY A 154 23.76 8.48 -16.08
CA GLY A 154 22.74 9.09 -15.21
C GLY A 154 21.70 9.90 -15.98
N GLN A 155 22.13 10.63 -17.03
CA GLN A 155 21.23 11.40 -17.88
C GLN A 155 20.35 10.49 -18.74
N GLN A 156 20.94 9.46 -19.37
CA GLN A 156 20.20 8.45 -20.12
C GLN A 156 19.12 7.78 -19.26
N TYR A 157 19.47 7.45 -18.01
CA TYR A 157 18.54 6.86 -17.04
C TYR A 157 17.40 7.81 -16.67
N ILE A 158 17.71 9.07 -16.35
CA ILE A 158 16.69 10.07 -15.99
C ILE A 158 15.72 10.29 -17.13
N ILE A 159 16.21 10.45 -18.37
CA ILE A 159 15.38 10.66 -19.56
C ILE A 159 14.48 9.44 -19.82
N SER A 160 15.01 8.23 -19.66
CA SER A 160 14.23 7.00 -19.84
C SER A 160 13.12 6.85 -18.78
N CYS A 161 13.44 7.15 -17.51
CA CYS A 161 12.45 7.16 -16.43
C CYS A 161 11.42 8.29 -16.60
N TYR A 162 11.86 9.45 -17.10
CA TYR A 162 10.97 10.57 -17.39
C TYR A 162 9.94 10.17 -18.46
N TRP A 163 10.35 9.54 -19.56
CA TRP A 163 9.44 8.98 -20.56
C TRP A 163 8.45 7.99 -19.93
N ALA A 164 8.95 7.01 -19.17
CA ALA A 164 8.10 6.02 -18.53
C ALA A 164 7.08 6.64 -17.56
N PHE A 165 7.51 7.63 -16.78
CA PHE A 165 6.68 8.33 -15.80
C PHE A 165 5.60 9.18 -16.48
N GLN A 166 5.96 9.99 -17.49
CA GLN A 166 4.99 10.85 -18.18
C GLN A 166 3.92 10.04 -18.92
N THR A 167 4.27 8.85 -19.43
CA THR A 167 3.31 7.95 -20.07
C THR A 167 2.42 7.27 -19.03
N LEU A 168 2.97 6.86 -17.88
CA LEU A 168 2.20 6.27 -16.77
C LEU A 168 1.19 7.24 -16.15
N THR A 169 1.57 8.52 -16.03
CA THR A 169 0.71 9.58 -15.47
C THR A 169 -0.17 10.26 -16.52
N THR A 170 -0.15 9.78 -17.77
CA THR A 170 -0.94 10.31 -18.89
C THR A 170 -0.65 11.78 -19.26
N VAL A 171 0.52 12.32 -18.88
CA VAL A 171 0.95 13.69 -19.22
C VAL A 171 1.39 13.79 -20.68
N GLY A 172 2.31 12.91 -21.10
CA GLY A 172 2.73 12.74 -22.50
C GLY A 172 3.10 14.02 -23.26
N PHE A 173 4.21 14.68 -22.91
CA PHE A 173 4.67 15.90 -23.61
C PHE A 173 5.05 15.69 -25.08
N GLY A 174 5.31 14.44 -25.49
CA GLY A 174 5.62 14.08 -26.89
C GLY A 174 7.05 14.42 -27.34
N ASP A 175 7.89 14.88 -26.42
CA ASP A 175 9.31 15.18 -26.61
C ASP A 175 10.18 13.94 -26.86
N ILE A 176 9.76 12.79 -26.32
CA ILE A 176 10.39 11.49 -26.54
C ILE A 176 9.34 10.55 -27.12
N SER A 177 9.57 10.10 -28.36
CA SER A 177 8.66 9.21 -29.09
C SER A 177 9.41 8.01 -29.65
N GLY A 178 8.67 6.94 -29.95
CA GLY A 178 9.21 5.74 -30.58
C GLY A 178 9.39 5.97 -32.08
N GLY A 179 10.63 5.88 -32.56
CA GLY A 179 10.95 6.12 -33.97
C GLY A 179 10.87 4.87 -34.85
N ASN A 180 10.74 3.68 -34.25
CA ASN A 180 10.59 2.40 -34.95
C ASN A 180 9.36 1.61 -34.45
N ASP A 181 8.93 0.62 -35.25
CA ASP A 181 7.73 -0.18 -34.98
C ASP A 181 7.78 -0.89 -33.62
N VAL A 182 8.97 -1.36 -33.21
CA VAL A 182 9.16 -2.07 -31.93
C VAL A 182 8.91 -1.12 -30.75
N GLU A 183 9.49 0.09 -30.82
CA GLU A 183 9.29 1.15 -29.84
C GLU A 183 7.84 1.61 -29.77
N GLN A 184 7.16 1.72 -30.92
CA GLN A 184 5.75 2.11 -30.98
C GLN A 184 4.83 1.05 -30.38
N ILE A 185 5.03 -0.23 -30.72
CA ILE A 185 4.25 -1.34 -30.13
C ILE A 185 4.44 -1.38 -28.61
N MET A 186 5.69 -1.23 -28.15
CA MET A 186 6.01 -1.18 -26.73
C MET A 186 5.34 0.01 -26.03
N ALA A 187 5.36 1.20 -26.65
CA ALA A 187 4.69 2.38 -26.14
C ALA A 187 3.17 2.17 -26.05
N ILE A 188 2.55 1.56 -27.06
CA ILE A 188 1.10 1.25 -27.05
C ILE A 188 0.75 0.34 -25.88
N VAL A 189 1.50 -0.75 -25.68
CA VAL A 189 1.29 -1.68 -24.56
C VAL A 189 1.43 -0.96 -23.21
N TRP A 190 2.43 -0.09 -23.07
CA TRP A 190 2.64 0.69 -21.86
C TRP A 190 1.55 1.73 -21.61
N MET A 191 1.05 2.39 -22.66
CA MET A 191 -0.06 3.33 -22.55
C MET A 191 -1.35 2.64 -22.08
N VAL A 192 -1.68 1.48 -22.66
CA VAL A 192 -2.88 0.71 -22.26
C VAL A 192 -2.78 0.28 -20.79
N PHE A 193 -1.62 -0.24 -20.37
CA PHE A 193 -1.38 -0.56 -18.98
C PHE A 193 -1.43 0.69 -18.08
N GLY A 194 -0.82 1.78 -18.53
CA GLY A 194 -0.68 3.03 -17.80
C GLY A 194 -2.04 3.65 -17.47
N VAL A 195 -2.96 3.71 -18.42
CA VAL A 195 -4.32 4.22 -18.20
C VAL A 195 -5.04 3.38 -17.13
N GLY A 196 -5.01 2.05 -17.23
CA GLY A 196 -5.64 1.18 -16.23
C GLY A 196 -5.05 1.34 -14.83
N PHE A 197 -3.72 1.40 -14.73
CA PHE A 197 -3.02 1.60 -13.47
C PHE A 197 -3.29 2.99 -12.86
N TYR A 198 -3.33 4.03 -13.69
CA TYR A 198 -3.63 5.40 -13.28
C TYR A 198 -5.06 5.53 -12.74
N SER A 199 -6.05 4.96 -13.45
CA SER A 199 -7.45 4.91 -12.98
C SER A 199 -7.59 4.17 -11.65
N TYR A 200 -6.92 3.03 -11.49
CA TYR A 200 -6.88 2.30 -10.22
C TYR A 200 -6.28 3.14 -9.09
N THR A 201 -5.18 3.86 -9.37
CA THR A 201 -4.51 4.72 -8.39
C THR A 201 -5.43 5.84 -7.91
N ILE A 202 -6.11 6.53 -8.82
CA ILE A 202 -7.08 7.57 -8.48
C ILE A 202 -8.21 7.00 -7.62
N GLY A 203 -8.78 5.86 -7.99
CA GLY A 203 -9.87 5.25 -7.22
C GLY A 203 -9.50 4.96 -5.76
N ASN A 204 -8.29 4.42 -5.54
CA ASN A 204 -7.79 4.18 -4.18
C ASN A 204 -7.50 5.48 -3.42
N MET A 205 -7.00 6.51 -4.11
CA MET A 205 -6.75 7.81 -3.50
C MET A 205 -8.07 8.47 -3.07
N THR A 206 -9.13 8.38 -3.87
CA THR A 206 -10.47 8.86 -3.50
C THR A 206 -11.01 8.12 -2.27
N GLN A 207 -10.92 6.79 -2.24
CA GLN A 207 -11.35 6.00 -1.08
C GLN A 207 -10.58 6.41 0.19
N MET A 208 -9.27 6.64 0.08
CA MET A 208 -8.46 7.14 1.18
C MET A 208 -9.00 8.49 1.68
N ILE A 209 -9.17 9.48 0.80
CA ILE A 209 -9.67 10.81 1.18
C ILE A 209 -11.01 10.71 1.91
N THR A 210 -11.94 9.88 1.41
CA THR A 210 -13.23 9.66 2.08
C THR A 210 -13.10 8.99 3.46
N SER A 211 -12.14 8.08 3.63
CA SER A 211 -11.93 7.39 4.90
C SER A 211 -11.33 8.30 5.98
N PHE A 212 -10.48 9.26 5.59
CA PHE A 212 -9.76 10.11 6.52
C PHE A 212 -10.67 11.09 7.29
N ASP A 213 -11.73 11.56 6.66
CA ASP A 213 -12.60 12.60 7.23
C ASP A 213 -14.08 12.18 7.34
N SER A 214 -14.33 10.87 7.33
CA SER A 214 -15.69 10.30 7.30
C SER A 214 -16.61 10.82 8.42
N ASP A 215 -16.13 10.88 9.66
CA ASP A 215 -16.87 11.39 10.83
C ASP A 215 -17.29 12.87 10.67
N ASN A 216 -16.37 13.72 10.20
CA ASN A 216 -16.65 15.13 10.03
C ASN A 216 -17.55 15.35 8.81
N HIS A 217 -17.39 14.54 7.77
CA HIS A 217 -18.25 14.57 6.60
C HIS A 217 -19.70 14.16 6.94
N GLU A 218 -19.90 13.17 7.83
CA GLU A 218 -21.24 12.81 8.34
C GLU A 218 -21.86 13.99 9.12
N MET A 219 -21.07 14.66 9.97
CA MET A 219 -21.51 15.83 10.74
C MET A 219 -21.94 16.98 9.84
N GLN A 220 -21.10 17.35 8.87
CA GLN A 220 -21.39 18.43 7.93
C GLN A 220 -22.67 18.13 7.12
N ASN A 221 -22.84 16.90 6.66
CA ASN A 221 -24.06 16.49 5.94
C ASN A 221 -25.33 16.69 6.78
N LYS A 222 -25.30 16.37 8.08
CA LYS A 222 -26.42 16.62 9.00
C LYS A 222 -26.68 18.12 9.18
N LEU A 223 -25.63 18.92 9.35
CA LEU A 223 -25.74 20.37 9.51
C LEU A 223 -26.27 21.06 8.26
N ASP A 224 -25.87 20.62 7.07
CA ASP A 224 -26.39 21.16 5.81
C ASP A 224 -27.84 20.75 5.57
N THR A 225 -28.23 19.54 5.97
CA THR A 225 -29.64 19.13 5.98
C THR A 225 -30.47 20.00 6.92
N LEU A 226 -29.95 20.32 8.10
CA LEU A 226 -30.61 21.24 9.04
C LEU A 226 -30.77 22.65 8.46
N LYS A 227 -29.75 23.19 7.77
CA LYS A 227 -29.86 24.49 7.08
C LYS A 227 -30.97 24.47 6.02
N LYS A 228 -31.02 23.43 5.19
CA LYS A 228 -32.08 23.27 4.18
C LYS A 228 -33.46 23.21 4.85
N PHE A 229 -33.58 22.44 5.93
CA PHE A 229 -34.81 22.33 6.70
C PHE A 229 -35.26 23.69 7.27
N GLN A 230 -34.34 24.48 7.81
CA GLN A 230 -34.62 25.83 8.29
C GLN A 230 -35.21 26.73 7.20
N GLN A 231 -34.66 26.67 5.98
CA GLN A 231 -35.13 27.48 4.85
C GLN A 231 -36.54 27.09 4.41
N THR A 232 -36.84 25.79 4.32
CA THR A 232 -38.16 25.30 3.89
C THR A 232 -39.25 25.58 4.93
N THR A 233 -38.95 25.40 6.21
CA THR A 233 -39.93 25.50 7.31
C THR A 233 -39.93 26.85 8.00
N LYS A 234 -39.01 27.76 7.64
CA LYS A 234 -38.83 29.11 8.23
C LYS A 234 -38.65 29.08 9.75
N ILE A 235 -37.85 28.13 10.26
CA ILE A 235 -37.57 28.01 11.70
C ILE A 235 -36.80 29.25 12.21
N PRO A 236 -37.20 29.82 13.37
CA PRO A 236 -36.47 30.93 13.99
C PRO A 236 -35.02 30.55 14.33
N ASN A 237 -34.09 31.49 14.12
CA ASN A 237 -32.65 31.29 14.37
C ASN A 237 -32.36 30.73 15.77
N ARG A 238 -33.09 31.17 16.79
CA ARG A 238 -32.92 30.68 18.17
C ARG A 238 -33.15 29.17 18.29
N LEU A 239 -34.17 28.62 17.61
CA LEU A 239 -34.45 27.19 17.61
C LEU A 239 -33.43 26.43 16.76
N TYR A 240 -33.03 26.98 15.60
CA TYR A 240 -31.97 26.41 14.76
C TYR A 240 -30.66 26.20 15.54
N TYR A 241 -30.18 27.20 16.27
CA TYR A 241 -28.95 27.07 17.07
C TYR A 241 -29.09 26.05 18.21
N ARG A 242 -30.27 25.92 18.82
CA ARG A 242 -30.52 24.87 19.81
C ARG A 242 -30.43 23.47 19.19
N ILE A 243 -31.04 23.26 18.03
CA ILE A 243 -31.02 21.97 17.32
C ILE A 243 -29.59 21.66 16.85
N LYS A 244 -28.89 22.63 16.25
CA LYS A 244 -27.50 22.50 15.81
C LYS A 244 -26.61 22.02 16.95
N ARG A 245 -26.67 22.70 18.10
CA ARG A 245 -25.88 22.34 19.29
C ARG A 245 -26.22 20.95 19.81
N HIS A 246 -27.50 20.57 19.76
CA HIS A 246 -27.91 19.21 20.13
C HIS A 246 -27.31 18.15 19.19
N ILE A 247 -27.28 18.38 17.88
CA ILE A 247 -26.66 17.46 16.91
C ILE A 247 -25.15 17.32 17.17
N GLU A 248 -24.45 18.44 17.39
CA GLU A 248 -23.02 18.45 17.73
C GLU A 248 -22.74 17.68 19.04
N ASN A 249 -23.56 17.89 20.07
CA ASN A 249 -23.45 17.17 21.34
C ASN A 249 -23.78 15.68 21.21
N ASN A 250 -24.78 15.32 20.41
CA ASN A 250 -25.18 13.93 20.18
C ASN A 250 -24.05 13.14 19.51
N GLN A 251 -23.30 13.76 18.59
CA GLN A 251 -22.15 13.11 17.97
C GLN A 251 -21.04 12.78 18.98
N ILE A 252 -20.81 13.66 19.96
CA ILE A 252 -19.91 13.38 21.08
C ILE A 252 -20.44 12.19 21.90
N GLN A 253 -21.74 12.16 22.22
CA GLN A 253 -22.36 11.03 22.93
C GLN A 253 -22.27 9.70 22.16
N LYS A 254 -22.46 9.72 20.84
CA LYS A 254 -22.29 8.55 19.97
C LYS A 254 -20.88 7.96 20.11
N LYS A 255 -19.82 8.80 20.03
CA LYS A 255 -18.42 8.35 20.22
C LYS A 255 -18.17 7.70 21.59
N TYR A 256 -18.83 8.19 22.64
CA TYR A 256 -18.77 7.56 23.96
C TYR A 256 -19.51 6.22 24.01
N ASN A 257 -20.71 6.12 23.43
CA ASN A 257 -21.45 4.87 23.36
C ASN A 257 -20.66 3.80 22.58
N ASP A 258 -20.06 4.16 21.44
CA ASP A 258 -19.21 3.26 20.66
C ASP A 258 -18.00 2.78 21.50
N SER A 259 -17.44 3.66 22.33
CA SER A 259 -16.37 3.31 23.28
C SER A 259 -16.85 2.36 24.38
N GLU A 260 -18.07 2.52 24.91
CA GLU A 260 -18.65 1.58 25.88
C GLU A 260 -18.89 0.20 25.29
N VAL A 261 -19.43 0.13 24.06
CA VAL A 261 -19.63 -1.14 23.36
C VAL A 261 -18.29 -1.86 23.19
N LEU A 262 -17.24 -1.15 22.76
CA LEU A 262 -15.89 -1.71 22.68
C LEU A 262 -15.40 -2.23 24.04
N LEU A 263 -15.60 -1.48 25.13
CA LEU A 263 -15.22 -1.92 26.47
C LEU A 263 -15.99 -3.19 26.90
N GLN A 264 -17.25 -3.34 26.47
CA GLN A 264 -18.08 -4.51 26.78
C GLN A 264 -17.63 -5.79 26.06
N GLU A 265 -16.98 -5.67 24.90
CA GLU A 265 -16.37 -6.80 24.20
C GLU A 265 -15.06 -7.27 24.85
N LEU A 266 -14.41 -6.42 25.67
CA LEU A 266 -13.18 -6.79 26.35
C LEU A 266 -13.43 -7.75 27.53
N PRO A 267 -12.53 -8.73 27.75
CA PRO A 267 -12.44 -9.48 29.00
C PRO A 267 -12.42 -8.56 30.22
N ILE A 268 -13.05 -9.01 31.32
CA ILE A 268 -13.23 -8.22 32.56
C ILE A 268 -11.91 -7.62 33.05
N TYR A 269 -10.82 -8.39 33.02
CA TYR A 269 -9.51 -7.93 33.48
C TYR A 269 -8.91 -6.79 32.63
N LEU A 270 -9.14 -6.79 31.30
CA LEU A 270 -8.67 -5.71 30.41
C LEU A 270 -9.54 -4.47 30.58
N ARG A 271 -10.86 -4.66 30.73
CA ARG A 271 -11.80 -3.58 30.99
C ARG A 271 -11.45 -2.83 32.27
N ASP A 272 -11.17 -3.54 33.36
CA ASP A 272 -10.75 -2.94 34.64
C ASP A 272 -9.46 -2.12 34.49
N GLN A 273 -8.47 -2.63 33.75
CA GLN A 273 -7.22 -1.89 33.49
C GLN A 273 -7.46 -0.59 32.72
N VAL A 274 -8.30 -0.61 31.69
CA VAL A 274 -8.63 0.57 30.90
C VAL A 274 -9.38 1.59 31.76
N LEU A 275 -10.44 1.15 32.45
CA LEU A 275 -11.28 2.00 33.29
C LEU A 275 -10.53 2.61 34.48
N THR A 276 -9.64 1.83 35.12
CA THR A 276 -8.76 2.34 36.17
C THR A 276 -7.84 3.44 35.65
N LYS A 277 -7.35 3.30 34.40
CA LYS A 277 -6.45 4.29 33.80
C LYS A 277 -7.20 5.55 33.31
N THR A 278 -8.42 5.41 32.80
CA THR A 278 -9.22 6.55 32.31
C THR A 278 -9.89 7.33 33.43
N HIS A 279 -10.42 6.65 34.45
CA HIS A 279 -11.21 7.28 35.51
C HIS A 279 -10.51 7.35 36.87
N GLY A 280 -9.39 6.65 37.09
CA GLY A 280 -8.74 6.57 38.41
C GLY A 280 -8.37 7.91 39.04
N GLU A 281 -8.01 8.91 38.24
CA GLU A 281 -7.73 10.27 38.73
C GLU A 281 -8.98 10.99 39.27
N VAL A 282 -10.17 10.71 38.73
CA VAL A 282 -11.43 11.26 39.22
C VAL A 282 -11.72 10.74 40.62
N PHE A 283 -11.52 9.44 40.85
CA PHE A 283 -11.72 8.82 42.16
C PHE A 283 -10.74 9.35 43.22
N LYS A 284 -9.51 9.74 42.83
CA LYS A 284 -8.55 10.38 43.75
C LYS A 284 -8.99 11.78 44.19
N LYS A 285 -9.72 12.51 43.35
CA LYS A 285 -10.20 13.87 43.65
C LYS A 285 -11.40 13.89 44.59
N ILE A 286 -12.22 12.84 44.60
CA ILE A 286 -13.42 12.76 45.41
C ILE A 286 -13.07 12.15 46.79
N LYS A 287 -13.25 12.93 47.86
CA LYS A 287 -12.92 12.53 49.24
C LYS A 287 -13.52 11.18 49.65
N PHE A 288 -14.73 10.86 49.19
CA PHE A 288 -15.43 9.62 49.50
C PHE A 288 -14.69 8.36 49.01
N PHE A 289 -14.06 8.41 47.83
CA PHE A 289 -13.44 7.24 47.20
C PHE A 289 -11.96 7.05 47.57
N ARG A 290 -11.32 8.06 48.17
CA ARG A 290 -9.89 8.04 48.52
C ARG A 290 -9.51 6.96 49.54
N ASN A 291 -10.42 6.66 50.47
CA ASN A 291 -10.18 5.70 51.56
C ASN A 291 -10.89 4.35 51.34
N ARG A 292 -11.38 4.07 50.12
CA ARG A 292 -12.07 2.82 49.78
C ARG A 292 -11.11 1.83 49.13
N SER A 293 -11.46 0.55 49.21
CA SER A 293 -10.66 -0.51 48.59
C SER A 293 -10.64 -0.37 47.07
N ARG A 294 -9.61 -0.93 46.43
CA ARG A 294 -9.44 -0.84 44.98
C ARG A 294 -10.57 -1.58 44.25
N GLU A 295 -11.01 -2.70 44.81
CA GLU A 295 -12.10 -3.54 44.29
C GLU A 295 -13.44 -2.79 44.33
N PHE A 296 -13.69 -2.03 45.41
CA PHE A 296 -14.89 -1.20 45.51
C PHE A 296 -14.89 -0.10 44.45
N ASN A 297 -13.78 0.62 44.30
CA ASN A 297 -13.65 1.67 43.30
C ASN A 297 -13.81 1.12 41.87
N SER A 298 -13.15 -0.01 41.55
CA SER A 298 -13.27 -0.70 40.26
C SER A 298 -14.73 -1.05 39.93
N THR A 299 -15.47 -1.63 40.88
CA THR A 299 -16.88 -1.99 40.72
C THR A 299 -17.76 -0.77 40.39
N ILE A 300 -17.51 0.36 41.06
CA ILE A 300 -18.25 1.60 40.79
C ILE A 300 -17.90 2.18 39.41
N VAL A 301 -16.62 2.10 38.99
CA VAL A 301 -16.20 2.62 37.68
C VAL A 301 -16.95 1.93 36.54
N HIS A 302 -17.23 0.63 36.68
CA HIS A 302 -18.03 -0.12 35.70
C HIS A 302 -19.48 0.38 35.56
N GLY A 303 -20.02 1.08 36.56
CA GLY A 303 -21.37 1.65 36.53
C GLY A 303 -21.44 3.12 36.12
N LEU A 304 -20.29 3.79 35.89
CA LEU A 304 -20.26 5.20 35.51
C LEU A 304 -20.56 5.37 34.03
N LYS A 305 -21.53 6.24 33.72
CA LYS A 305 -21.83 6.68 32.35
C LYS A 305 -21.49 8.15 32.17
N PRO A 306 -20.75 8.53 31.12
CA PRO A 306 -20.48 9.94 30.84
C PRO A 306 -21.78 10.65 30.43
N LEU A 307 -22.01 11.84 30.99
CA LEU A 307 -23.12 12.72 30.62
C LEU A 307 -22.56 14.08 30.23
N ASN A 308 -22.87 14.54 29.02
CA ASN A 308 -22.48 15.85 28.52
C ASN A 308 -23.73 16.71 28.30
N LEU A 309 -23.78 17.86 28.95
CA LEU A 309 -24.95 18.73 29.03
C LEU A 309 -24.64 20.13 28.50
N GLY A 310 -25.62 20.75 27.85
CA GLY A 310 -25.57 22.14 27.44
C GLY A 310 -25.65 23.10 28.64
N ALA A 311 -25.15 24.33 28.45
CA ALA A 311 -25.33 25.38 29.44
C ALA A 311 -26.83 25.64 29.67
N ASN A 312 -27.26 25.67 30.93
CA ASN A 312 -28.65 25.82 31.39
C ASN A 312 -29.58 24.60 31.18
N GLU A 313 -29.05 23.39 31.02
CA GLU A 313 -29.84 22.16 31.12
C GLU A 313 -30.01 21.74 32.59
N LEU A 314 -31.24 21.37 32.97
CA LEU A 314 -31.57 20.89 34.32
C LEU A 314 -31.04 19.46 34.50
N ILE A 315 -30.22 19.24 35.54
CA ILE A 315 -29.60 17.94 35.84
C ILE A 315 -30.47 17.12 36.81
N TYR A 316 -31.05 17.79 37.79
CA TYR A 316 -31.91 17.22 38.81
C TYR A 316 -33.06 18.20 39.04
N GLN A 317 -34.26 17.67 39.25
CA GLN A 317 -35.46 18.43 39.61
C GLN A 317 -35.78 18.24 41.08
#